data_AF-A0A412IM02-F1
#
_entry.id   AF-A0A412IM02-F1
#
_cell.length_a   1.000
_cell.length_b   1.000
_cell.length_c   1.000
_cell.angle_alpha   90.00
_cell.angle_beta   90.00
_cell.angle_gamma   90.00
#
_symmetry.space_group_name_H-M   'P 1'
#
loop_
_entity.id
_entity.type
_entity.pdbx_description
1 polymer ?
#
loop_
_entity_poly.entity_id
_entity_poly.type
_entity_poly.pdbx_seq_one_letter_code
_entity_poly.pdbx_strand_id
1 'polypeptide(L)'
;MYISLLRQIANTLLINIQYYNGIGLLKGRQGVVLFLYHFSRYMKNDLYSGFSDNLLDIEELLNKNISTDFIQGLSGIGWSIDYLIKNDFVDADADVLLDIDEAVGAMSTNDFLKEMKLDIPIFSKGLYFLQRGLTGPICRTLLQCEELLKTDSVKLSLAYANSILYVVNKVMLTQKGLVDLCRSILAKLYVAIEVEISMEEISLLDLYLLNRNVKNMPVCDERYDWISLQKECEMPSLLEVSWMHFIYRYDDNITININETEIREIINDIWNSNPEELCLYNGLAGIGLELLGRNL
;
A
#
# COMPACT_ATOMS: atom_id res chain seq x y z
N MET A 1 -16.66 6.93 -17.68
CA MET A 1 -16.01 8.16 -18.20
C MET A 1 -14.50 7.97 -17.97
N TYR A 2 -13.59 8.51 -18.80
CA TYR A 2 -12.12 8.24 -18.84
C TYR A 2 -11.58 7.06 -19.70
N ILE A 3 -12.39 6.41 -20.53
CA ILE A 3 -11.93 5.25 -21.34
C ILE A 3 -10.71 5.59 -22.22
N SER A 4 -10.69 6.76 -22.84
CA SER A 4 -9.56 7.19 -23.69
C SER A 4 -8.28 7.40 -22.88
N LEU A 5 -8.39 7.99 -21.69
CA LEU A 5 -7.26 8.22 -20.79
C LEU A 5 -6.71 6.91 -20.22
N LEU A 6 -7.59 6.03 -19.74
CA LEU A 6 -7.20 4.69 -19.25
C LEU A 6 -6.50 3.87 -20.33
N ARG A 7 -6.96 3.96 -21.59
CA ARG A 7 -6.30 3.30 -22.73
C ARG A 7 -4.92 3.90 -23.01
N GLN A 8 -4.76 5.21 -22.88
CA GLN A 8 -3.45 5.86 -23.01
C GLN A 8 -2.50 5.40 -21.91
N ILE A 9 -2.95 5.38 -20.65
CA ILE A 9 -2.17 4.85 -19.52
C ILE A 9 -1.74 3.41 -19.80
N ALA A 10 -2.68 2.52 -20.15
CA ALA A 10 -2.38 1.12 -20.42
C ALA A 10 -1.39 0.92 -21.56
N ASN A 11 -1.55 1.63 -22.67
CA ASN A 11 -0.64 1.52 -23.80
C ASN A 11 0.76 2.07 -23.45
N THR A 12 0.84 3.17 -22.70
CA THR A 12 2.13 3.71 -22.21
C THR A 12 2.83 2.70 -21.31
N LEU A 13 2.11 2.06 -20.38
CA LEU A 13 2.67 1.03 -19.50
C LEU A 13 3.16 -0.19 -20.30
N LEU A 14 2.36 -0.72 -21.23
CA LEU A 14 2.71 -1.88 -22.05
C LEU A 14 4.00 -1.67 -22.86
N ILE A 15 4.18 -0.49 -23.47
CA ILE A 15 5.32 -0.20 -24.33
C ILE A 15 6.62 -0.05 -23.51
N ASN A 16 6.52 0.51 -22.30
CA ASN A 16 7.69 0.94 -21.54
C ASN A 16 8.11 -0.04 -20.43
N ILE A 17 7.23 -0.94 -19.98
CA ILE A 17 7.51 -1.83 -18.83
C ILE A 17 8.73 -2.74 -19.04
N GLN A 18 9.03 -3.12 -20.28
CA GLN A 18 10.20 -3.95 -20.62
C GLN A 18 11.55 -3.28 -20.30
N TYR A 19 11.58 -1.95 -20.12
CA TYR A 19 12.78 -1.20 -19.75
C TYR A 19 12.92 -1.03 -18.23
N TYR A 20 11.94 -1.50 -17.46
CA TYR A 20 11.90 -1.34 -16.01
C TYR A 20 12.34 -2.63 -15.30
N ASN A 21 13.40 -2.53 -14.50
CA ASN A 21 13.98 -3.68 -13.80
C ASN A 21 13.38 -3.92 -12.41
N GLY A 22 12.58 -2.99 -11.88
CA GLY A 22 11.95 -3.13 -10.58
C GLY A 22 10.89 -4.24 -10.61
N ILE A 23 10.91 -5.14 -9.63
CA ILE A 23 9.97 -6.28 -9.55
C ILE A 23 8.92 -6.14 -8.45
N GLY A 24 9.07 -5.19 -7.53
CA GLY A 24 8.14 -5.03 -6.42
C GLY A 24 6.78 -4.45 -6.77
N LEU A 25 6.01 -4.19 -5.72
CA LEU A 25 4.65 -3.66 -5.82
C LEU A 25 4.66 -2.15 -6.03
N LEU A 26 5.33 -1.40 -5.16
CA LEU A 26 5.28 0.06 -5.17
C LEU A 26 6.21 0.64 -6.23
N LYS A 27 7.46 0.18 -6.28
CA LYS A 27 8.48 0.64 -7.25
C LYS A 27 8.85 -0.48 -8.25
N GLY A 28 7.87 -1.24 -8.73
CA GLY A 28 8.12 -2.41 -9.57
C GLY A 28 6.99 -2.75 -10.53
N ARG A 29 7.26 -3.78 -11.36
CA ARG A 29 6.31 -4.29 -12.36
C ARG A 29 5.02 -4.85 -11.77
N GLN A 30 5.01 -5.26 -10.50
CA GLN A 30 3.80 -5.81 -9.89
C GLN A 30 2.66 -4.78 -9.74
N GLY A 31 3.00 -3.51 -9.49
CA GLY A 31 2.03 -2.43 -9.52
C GLY A 31 1.35 -2.28 -10.90
N VAL A 32 2.13 -2.43 -11.96
CA VAL A 32 1.65 -2.35 -13.35
C VAL A 32 0.77 -3.55 -13.69
N VAL A 33 1.19 -4.76 -13.29
CA VAL A 33 0.40 -6.00 -13.43
C VAL A 33 -0.99 -5.83 -12.81
N LEU A 34 -1.09 -5.31 -11.59
CA LEU A 34 -2.38 -5.06 -10.94
C LEU A 34 -3.27 -4.14 -11.78
N PHE A 35 -2.72 -3.02 -12.26
CA PHE A 35 -3.46 -2.12 -13.14
C PHE A 35 -3.94 -2.82 -14.42
N LEU A 36 -3.08 -3.58 -15.08
CA LEU A 36 -3.40 -4.23 -16.35
C LEU A 36 -4.47 -5.32 -16.21
N TYR A 37 -4.50 -6.08 -15.11
CA TYR A 37 -5.60 -7.00 -14.82
C TYR A 37 -6.93 -6.28 -14.64
N HIS A 38 -6.95 -5.21 -13.83
CA HIS A 38 -8.16 -4.40 -13.65
C HIS A 38 -8.62 -3.79 -14.97
N PHE A 39 -7.69 -3.28 -15.78
CA PHE A 39 -7.99 -2.69 -17.07
C PHE A 39 -8.50 -3.73 -18.08
N SER A 40 -7.91 -4.93 -18.10
CA SER A 40 -8.36 -6.07 -18.91
C SER A 40 -9.83 -6.40 -18.63
N ARG A 41 -10.17 -6.57 -17.35
CA ARG A 41 -11.55 -6.86 -16.91
C ARG A 41 -12.51 -5.74 -17.28
N TYR A 42 -12.12 -4.48 -17.06
CA TYR A 42 -12.92 -3.31 -17.41
C TYR A 42 -13.21 -3.23 -18.92
N MET A 43 -12.19 -3.48 -19.76
CA MET A 43 -12.30 -3.42 -21.22
C MET A 43 -12.85 -4.70 -21.85
N LYS A 44 -12.98 -5.79 -21.07
CA LYS A 44 -13.26 -7.16 -21.56
C LYS A 44 -12.30 -7.56 -22.68
N ASN A 45 -11.01 -7.33 -22.45
CA ASN A 45 -9.96 -7.60 -23.42
C ASN A 45 -8.81 -8.37 -22.77
N ASP A 46 -8.73 -9.65 -23.09
CA ASP A 46 -7.80 -10.61 -22.51
C ASP A 46 -6.34 -10.40 -22.95
N LEU A 47 -6.09 -9.51 -23.91
CA LEU A 47 -4.71 -9.14 -24.29
C LEU A 47 -3.95 -8.58 -23.10
N TYR A 48 -4.59 -7.76 -22.28
CA TYR A 48 -3.94 -7.11 -21.14
C TYR A 48 -3.71 -8.08 -19.97
N SER A 49 -4.62 -9.03 -19.73
CA SER A 49 -4.41 -10.09 -18.73
C SER A 49 -3.35 -11.09 -19.20
N GLY A 50 -3.38 -11.54 -20.46
CA GLY A 50 -2.35 -12.42 -21.01
C GLY A 50 -0.96 -11.81 -21.01
N PHE A 51 -0.84 -10.48 -21.19
CA PHE A 51 0.43 -9.79 -20.97
C PHE A 51 0.84 -9.76 -19.49
N SER A 52 -0.13 -9.59 -18.59
CA SER A 52 0.09 -9.58 -17.14
C SER A 52 0.57 -10.95 -16.64
N ASP A 53 0.01 -12.04 -17.16
CA ASP A 53 0.43 -13.41 -16.86
C ASP A 53 1.93 -13.61 -17.16
N ASN A 54 2.40 -13.09 -18.31
CA ASN A 54 3.82 -13.17 -18.69
C ASN A 54 4.75 -12.36 -17.76
N LEU A 55 4.25 -11.28 -17.15
CA LEU A 55 5.03 -10.45 -16.22
C LEU A 55 5.05 -11.00 -14.79
N LEU A 56 4.05 -11.81 -14.43
CA LEU A 56 3.84 -12.31 -13.08
C LEU A 56 4.81 -13.39 -12.62
N ASP A 57 5.51 -14.06 -13.55
CA ASP A 57 6.31 -15.29 -13.35
C ASP A 57 6.82 -15.48 -11.91
N ILE A 58 6.06 -16.26 -11.13
CA ILE A 58 6.23 -16.43 -9.69
C ILE A 58 7.51 -17.20 -9.38
N GLU A 59 7.90 -18.14 -10.23
CA GLU A 59 9.12 -18.93 -10.06
C GLU A 59 10.37 -18.06 -10.20
N GLU A 60 10.34 -17.06 -11.09
CA GLU A 60 11.42 -16.08 -11.23
C GLU A 60 11.59 -15.22 -9.96
N LEU A 61 10.49 -14.98 -9.23
CA LEU A 61 10.49 -14.16 -8.02
C LEU A 61 11.06 -14.90 -6.81
N LEU A 62 10.76 -16.19 -6.63
CA LEU A 62 11.26 -16.97 -5.49
C LEU A 62 12.75 -17.34 -5.60
N ASN A 63 13.33 -17.32 -6.80
CA ASN A 63 14.73 -17.68 -7.04
C ASN A 63 15.73 -16.53 -6.80
N LYS A 64 15.26 -15.32 -6.46
CA LYS A 64 16.10 -14.14 -6.26
C LYS A 64 16.25 -13.85 -4.76
N ASN A 65 17.42 -13.36 -4.34
CA ASN A 65 17.65 -12.85 -2.98
C ASN A 65 16.95 -11.48 -2.81
N ILE A 66 15.63 -11.48 -2.82
CA ILE A 66 14.77 -10.30 -2.74
C ILE A 66 14.63 -9.87 -1.28
N SER A 67 14.60 -8.56 -1.02
CA SER A 67 14.26 -8.02 0.29
C SER A 67 12.86 -8.43 0.74
N THR A 68 12.56 -8.33 2.04
CA THR A 68 11.22 -8.64 2.57
C THR A 68 10.30 -7.42 2.67
N ASP A 69 10.74 -6.22 2.27
CA ASP A 69 9.95 -4.99 2.38
C ASP A 69 8.72 -4.95 1.44
N PHE A 70 7.82 -4.02 1.68
CA PHE A 70 6.59 -3.87 0.87
C PHE A 70 6.82 -3.15 -0.46
N ILE A 71 7.90 -2.38 -0.59
CA ILE A 71 8.13 -1.50 -1.73
C ILE A 71 8.62 -2.32 -2.92
N GLN A 72 9.74 -3.00 -2.71
CA GLN A 72 10.47 -3.81 -3.70
C GLN A 72 10.51 -5.30 -3.37
N GLY A 73 10.09 -5.65 -2.16
CA GLY A 73 10.31 -6.96 -1.60
C GLY A 73 9.14 -7.95 -1.68
N LEU A 74 9.39 -9.11 -1.07
CA LEU A 74 8.46 -10.24 -1.00
C LEU A 74 7.12 -9.89 -0.35
N SER A 75 7.09 -8.99 0.64
CA SER A 75 5.82 -8.57 1.28
C SER A 75 4.88 -7.90 0.27
N GLY A 76 5.40 -7.02 -0.60
CA GLY A 76 4.59 -6.36 -1.62
C GLY A 76 4.16 -7.32 -2.72
N ILE A 77 5.08 -8.16 -3.18
CA ILE A 77 4.81 -9.18 -4.22
C ILE A 77 3.76 -10.18 -3.74
N GLY A 78 3.91 -10.73 -2.53
CA GLY A 78 2.96 -11.68 -1.98
C GLY A 78 1.60 -11.02 -1.68
N TRP A 79 1.59 -9.75 -1.25
CA TRP A 79 0.36 -8.99 -1.10
C TRP A 79 -0.40 -8.86 -2.44
N SER A 80 0.30 -8.57 -3.55
CA SER A 80 -0.33 -8.43 -4.86
C SER A 80 -0.84 -9.75 -5.40
N ILE A 81 -0.11 -10.85 -5.22
CA ILE A 81 -0.56 -12.18 -5.64
C ILE A 81 -1.81 -12.61 -4.85
N ASP A 82 -1.80 -12.46 -3.52
CA ASP A 82 -2.98 -12.77 -2.69
C ASP A 82 -4.19 -11.91 -3.10
N TYR A 83 -3.95 -10.64 -3.44
CA TYR A 83 -4.99 -9.76 -3.97
C TYR A 83 -5.56 -10.27 -5.30
N LEU A 84 -4.70 -10.67 -6.25
CA LEU A 84 -5.12 -11.17 -7.54
C LEU A 84 -5.96 -12.45 -7.42
N ILE A 85 -5.53 -13.38 -6.55
CA ILE A 85 -6.27 -14.62 -6.24
C ILE A 85 -7.64 -14.27 -5.66
N LYS A 86 -7.70 -13.43 -4.61
CA LYS A 86 -8.96 -13.07 -3.92
C LYS A 86 -9.95 -12.29 -4.78
N ASN A 87 -9.51 -11.72 -5.89
CA ASN A 87 -10.37 -10.98 -6.82
C ASN A 87 -10.60 -11.75 -8.13
N ASP A 88 -10.33 -13.05 -8.18
CA ASP A 88 -10.54 -13.93 -9.33
C ASP A 88 -9.81 -13.45 -10.61
N PHE A 89 -8.65 -12.79 -10.45
CA PHE A 89 -7.80 -12.41 -11.60
C PHE A 89 -6.86 -13.55 -12.00
N VAL A 90 -6.43 -14.36 -11.03
CA VAL A 90 -5.53 -15.50 -11.23
C VAL A 90 -6.15 -16.73 -10.56
N ASP A 91 -6.17 -17.84 -11.31
CA ASP A 91 -6.62 -19.15 -10.81
C ASP A 91 -5.43 -19.86 -10.14
N ALA A 92 -5.24 -19.61 -8.85
CA ALA A 92 -4.20 -20.22 -8.04
C ALA A 92 -4.66 -20.37 -6.58
N ASP A 93 -4.18 -21.42 -5.91
CA ASP A 93 -4.44 -21.62 -4.50
C ASP A 93 -3.56 -20.72 -3.62
N ALA A 94 -4.03 -20.42 -2.41
CA ALA A 94 -3.29 -19.63 -1.43
C ALA A 94 -1.96 -20.26 -1.00
N ASP A 95 -1.73 -21.55 -1.31
CA ASP A 95 -0.52 -22.30 -0.97
C ASP A 95 0.71 -21.83 -1.75
N VAL A 96 0.54 -21.14 -2.89
CA VAL A 96 1.66 -20.54 -3.65
C VAL A 96 2.41 -19.47 -2.84
N LEU A 97 1.84 -19.01 -1.73
CA LEU A 97 2.40 -17.97 -0.86
C LEU A 97 3.10 -18.51 0.38
N LEU A 98 3.20 -19.84 0.58
CA LEU A 98 3.75 -20.41 1.81
C LEU A 98 5.21 -20.00 2.07
N ASP A 99 6.06 -19.98 1.04
CA ASP A 99 7.46 -19.56 1.19
C ASP A 99 7.56 -18.06 1.52
N ILE A 100 6.65 -17.24 0.98
CA ILE A 100 6.55 -15.81 1.31
C ILE A 100 6.02 -15.63 2.74
N ASP A 101 5.02 -16.41 3.14
CA ASP A 101 4.48 -16.43 4.51
C ASP A 101 5.59 -16.74 5.53
N GLU A 102 6.49 -17.68 5.22
CA GLU A 102 7.66 -17.99 6.05
C GLU A 102 8.67 -16.83 6.08
N ALA A 103 9.08 -16.31 4.92
CA ALA A 103 10.06 -15.24 4.82
C ALA A 103 9.61 -13.94 5.52
N VAL A 104 8.36 -13.52 5.28
CA VAL A 104 7.76 -12.35 5.94
C VAL A 104 7.51 -12.65 7.42
N GLY A 105 7.13 -13.88 7.75
CA GLY A 105 6.97 -14.36 9.13
C GLY A 105 8.25 -14.26 9.96
N ALA A 106 9.42 -14.48 9.34
CA ALA A 106 10.73 -14.42 9.97
C ALA A 106 11.24 -12.99 10.23
N MET A 107 10.61 -11.95 9.66
CA MET A 107 10.99 -10.56 9.92
C MET A 107 10.99 -10.24 11.41
N SER A 108 12.03 -9.52 11.84
CA SER A 108 12.30 -9.12 13.21
C SER A 108 12.08 -7.62 13.43
N THR A 109 12.16 -7.16 14.67
CA THR A 109 12.13 -5.73 15.01
C THR A 109 13.27 -4.95 14.33
N ASN A 110 14.42 -5.59 14.07
CA ASN A 110 15.51 -4.98 13.30
C ASN A 110 15.11 -4.68 11.85
N ASP A 111 14.23 -5.48 11.26
CA ASP A 111 13.74 -5.23 9.90
C ASP A 111 12.76 -4.06 9.90
N PHE A 112 11.91 -3.92 10.93
CA PHE A 112 11.07 -2.74 11.11
C PHE A 112 11.92 -1.45 11.24
N LEU A 113 13.03 -1.51 11.98
CA LEU A 113 13.96 -0.38 12.10
C LEU A 113 14.66 -0.02 10.78
N LYS A 114 14.87 -0.99 9.88
CA LYS A 114 15.37 -0.71 8.51
C LYS A 114 14.29 -0.06 7.66
N GLU A 115 13.05 -0.54 7.74
CA GLU A 115 11.92 0.00 6.98
C GLU A 115 11.65 1.48 7.30
N MET A 116 11.80 1.87 8.56
CA MET A 116 11.68 3.27 8.98
C MET A 116 12.65 4.23 8.28
N LYS A 117 13.74 3.70 7.68
CA LYS A 117 14.78 4.47 6.98
C LYS A 117 14.64 4.44 5.46
N LEU A 118 13.64 3.74 4.94
CA LEU A 118 13.37 3.71 3.51
C LEU A 118 12.70 5.01 3.06
N ASP A 119 12.75 5.29 1.75
CA ASP A 119 12.06 6.44 1.15
C ASP A 119 10.55 6.43 1.39
N ILE A 120 9.97 5.22 1.52
CA ILE A 120 8.55 5.01 1.77
C ILE A 120 8.40 4.12 3.01
N PRO A 121 8.43 4.69 4.23
CA PRO A 121 8.32 3.91 5.46
C PRO A 121 6.95 3.24 5.57
N ILE A 122 6.91 1.91 5.49
CA ILE A 122 5.69 1.11 5.53
C ILE A 122 5.87 -0.09 6.47
N PHE A 123 4.83 -0.39 7.25
CA PHE A 123 4.80 -1.56 8.14
C PHE A 123 4.50 -2.84 7.33
N SER A 124 5.50 -3.34 6.58
CA SER A 124 5.31 -4.36 5.53
C SER A 124 4.71 -5.65 6.06
N LYS A 125 5.25 -6.16 7.16
CA LYS A 125 4.76 -7.40 7.80
C LYS A 125 3.29 -7.28 8.20
N GLY A 126 2.90 -6.12 8.73
CA GLY A 126 1.54 -5.81 9.12
C GLY A 126 0.57 -5.80 7.93
N LEU A 127 0.92 -5.08 6.86
CA LEU A 127 0.10 -5.04 5.64
C LEU A 127 -0.02 -6.39 4.96
N TYR A 128 1.08 -7.13 4.88
CA TYR A 128 1.11 -8.47 4.28
C TYR A 128 0.16 -9.42 5.02
N PHE A 129 0.34 -9.60 6.34
CA PHE A 129 -0.50 -10.55 7.08
C PHE A 129 -1.94 -10.08 7.27
N LEU A 130 -2.20 -8.76 7.27
CA LEU A 130 -3.56 -8.24 7.19
C LEU A 130 -4.24 -8.69 5.89
N GLN A 131 -3.57 -8.56 4.75
CA GLN A 131 -4.09 -9.00 3.46
C GLN A 131 -4.31 -10.51 3.44
N ARG A 132 -3.32 -11.31 3.90
CA ARG A 132 -3.46 -12.77 4.01
C ARG A 132 -4.64 -13.18 4.89
N GLY A 133 -4.89 -12.47 5.98
CA GLY A 133 -6.00 -12.74 6.91
C GLY A 133 -5.69 -13.84 7.94
N LEU A 134 -4.40 -14.12 8.18
CA LEU A 134 -3.97 -15.21 9.06
C LEU A 134 -3.84 -14.73 10.51
N THR A 135 -4.80 -15.08 11.38
CA THR A 135 -4.87 -14.59 12.78
C THR A 135 -3.59 -14.81 13.58
N GLY A 136 -2.97 -15.99 13.48
CA GLY A 136 -1.74 -16.32 14.22
C GLY A 136 -0.55 -15.41 13.84
N PRO A 137 -0.18 -15.34 12.55
CA PRO A 137 0.80 -14.37 12.04
C PRO A 137 0.49 -12.90 12.35
N ILE A 138 -0.78 -12.47 12.25
CA ILE A 138 -1.20 -11.11 12.63
C ILE A 138 -0.88 -10.86 14.11
N CYS A 139 -1.28 -11.77 15.00
CA CYS A 139 -1.03 -11.62 16.44
C CYS A 139 0.47 -11.49 16.76
N ARG A 140 1.31 -12.36 16.19
CA ARG A 140 2.78 -12.28 16.36
C ARG A 140 3.35 -10.95 15.85
N THR A 141 2.86 -10.48 14.71
CA THR A 141 3.27 -9.21 14.11
C THR A 141 2.92 -8.02 15.00
N LEU A 142 1.71 -8.01 15.57
CA LEU A 142 1.30 -6.97 16.51
C LEU A 142 2.07 -7.01 17.83
N LEU A 143 2.41 -8.20 18.36
CA LEU A 143 3.25 -8.31 19.55
C LEU A 143 4.64 -7.73 19.33
N GLN A 144 5.27 -8.00 18.18
CA GLN A 144 6.56 -7.41 17.80
C GLN A 144 6.47 -5.88 17.62
N CYS A 145 5.36 -5.39 17.04
CA CYS A 145 5.10 -3.95 16.93
C CYS A 145 4.96 -3.29 18.31
N GLU A 146 4.24 -3.94 19.23
CA GLU A 146 4.07 -3.44 20.59
C GLU A 146 5.40 -3.37 21.35
N GLU A 147 6.27 -4.37 21.16
CA GLU A 147 7.63 -4.38 21.72
C GLU A 147 8.49 -3.24 21.14
N LEU A 148 8.44 -3.04 19.83
CA LEU A 148 9.14 -1.94 19.16
C LEU A 148 8.74 -0.58 19.74
N LEU A 149 7.43 -0.35 19.92
CA LEU A 149 6.89 0.91 20.46
C LEU A 149 7.20 1.15 21.94
N LYS A 150 7.63 0.12 22.69
CA LYS A 150 8.10 0.27 24.08
C LYS A 150 9.56 0.71 24.17
N THR A 151 10.28 0.76 23.05
CA THR A 151 11.71 1.05 23.04
C THR A 151 11.95 2.55 22.90
N ASP A 152 12.39 3.22 23.97
CA ASP A 152 12.57 4.69 24.04
C ASP A 152 13.46 5.29 22.95
N SER A 153 14.38 4.51 22.36
CA SER A 153 15.28 4.98 21.29
C SER A 153 14.62 5.05 19.91
N VAL A 154 13.42 4.50 19.74
CA VAL A 154 12.76 4.41 18.44
C VAL A 154 11.94 5.68 18.19
N LYS A 155 12.39 6.48 17.21
CA LYS A 155 11.61 7.61 16.68
C LYS A 155 10.84 7.14 15.46
N LEU A 156 9.51 7.23 15.52
CA LEU A 156 8.64 6.88 14.40
C LEU A 156 8.40 8.11 13.54
N SER A 157 8.64 8.01 12.24
CA SER A 157 8.11 9.00 11.30
C SER A 157 6.58 8.89 11.24
N LEU A 158 5.91 10.01 10.95
CA LEU A 158 4.45 10.02 10.82
C LEU A 158 3.97 9.07 9.69
N ALA A 159 4.73 8.96 8.59
CA ALA A 159 4.47 7.99 7.51
C ALA A 159 4.41 6.54 8.02
N TYR A 160 5.42 6.09 8.79
CA TYR A 160 5.45 4.72 9.32
C TYR A 160 4.34 4.51 10.37
N ALA A 161 4.14 5.50 11.23
CA ALA A 161 3.10 5.46 12.25
C ALA A 161 1.69 5.36 11.62
N ASN A 162 1.42 6.09 10.53
CA ASN A 162 0.20 5.97 9.75
C ASN A 162 -0.01 4.57 9.16
N SER A 163 1.07 3.92 8.72
CA SER A 163 1.01 2.54 8.20
C SER A 163 0.64 1.53 9.30
N ILE A 164 1.24 1.65 10.49
CA ILE A 164 0.85 0.83 11.65
C ILE A 164 -0.60 1.11 12.04
N LEU A 165 -0.99 2.38 12.13
CA LEU A 165 -2.33 2.80 12.52
C LEU A 165 -3.41 2.21 11.59
N TYR A 166 -3.16 2.23 10.28
CA TYR A 166 -4.05 1.59 9.30
C TYR A 166 -4.21 0.08 9.57
N VAL A 167 -3.10 -0.63 9.77
CA VAL A 167 -3.11 -2.07 10.07
C VAL A 167 -3.90 -2.35 11.35
N VAL A 168 -3.62 -1.60 12.43
CA VAL A 168 -4.28 -1.77 13.73
C VAL A 168 -5.79 -1.53 13.62
N ASN A 169 -6.21 -0.46 12.94
CA ASN A 169 -7.63 -0.17 12.71
C ASN A 169 -8.34 -1.30 11.96
N LYS A 170 -7.72 -1.83 10.89
CA LYS A 170 -8.31 -2.94 10.12
C LYS A 170 -8.31 -4.26 10.88
N VAL A 171 -7.28 -4.54 11.69
CA VAL A 171 -7.27 -5.73 12.56
C VAL A 171 -8.37 -5.64 13.62
N MET A 172 -8.61 -4.49 14.23
CA MET A 172 -9.72 -4.32 15.19
C MET A 172 -11.10 -4.62 14.59
N LEU A 173 -11.30 -4.27 13.31
CA LEU A 173 -12.55 -4.56 12.59
C LEU A 173 -12.73 -6.04 12.24
N THR A 174 -11.62 -6.74 11.95
CA THR A 174 -11.65 -8.08 11.34
C THR A 174 -11.29 -9.20 12.32
N GLN A 175 -10.58 -8.92 13.40
CA GLN A 175 -10.00 -9.90 14.34
C GLN A 175 -10.39 -9.57 15.79
N LYS A 176 -11.63 -9.88 16.19
CA LYS A 176 -12.17 -9.55 17.53
C LYS A 176 -11.31 -10.01 18.70
N GLY A 177 -10.58 -11.13 18.55
CA GLY A 177 -9.70 -11.67 19.59
C GLY A 177 -8.41 -10.87 19.84
N LEU A 178 -8.10 -9.86 19.01
CA LEU A 178 -6.88 -9.07 19.11
C LEU A 178 -7.11 -7.61 19.54
N VAL A 179 -8.36 -7.24 19.85
CA VAL A 179 -8.75 -5.84 20.14
C VAL A 179 -7.96 -5.24 21.29
N ASP A 180 -7.72 -5.98 22.38
CA ASP A 180 -7.00 -5.45 23.54
C ASP A 180 -5.51 -5.19 23.23
N LEU A 181 -4.89 -6.05 22.41
CA LEU A 181 -3.53 -5.82 21.91
C LEU A 181 -3.49 -4.58 21.00
N CYS A 182 -4.47 -4.44 20.10
CA CYS A 182 -4.62 -3.26 19.26
C CYS A 182 -4.75 -1.97 20.08
N ARG A 183 -5.59 -1.95 21.13
CA ARG A 183 -5.72 -0.80 22.04
C ARG A 183 -4.40 -0.42 22.71
N SER A 184 -3.66 -1.42 23.19
CA SER A 184 -2.34 -1.20 23.78
C SER A 184 -1.34 -0.58 22.79
N ILE A 185 -1.43 -0.93 21.51
CA ILE A 185 -0.62 -0.33 20.44
C ILE A 185 -1.11 1.10 20.13
N LEU A 186 -2.43 1.32 20.03
CA LEU A 186 -3.01 2.65 19.79
C LEU A 186 -2.57 3.66 20.85
N ALA A 187 -2.62 3.30 22.14
CA ALA A 187 -2.18 4.19 23.20
C ALA A 187 -0.71 4.65 23.05
N LYS A 188 0.18 3.77 22.57
CA LYS A 188 1.60 4.09 22.33
C LYS A 188 1.80 4.90 21.05
N LEU A 189 1.07 4.55 19.99
CA LEU A 189 1.10 5.30 18.74
C LEU A 189 0.60 6.73 18.93
N TYR A 190 -0.44 6.94 19.75
CA TYR A 190 -0.95 8.26 20.07
C TYR A 190 0.16 9.17 20.59
N VAL A 191 0.91 8.70 21.60
CA VAL A 191 2.03 9.47 22.19
C VAL A 191 3.12 9.74 21.16
N ALA A 192 3.50 8.75 20.35
CA ALA A 192 4.52 8.93 19.32
C ALA A 192 4.11 9.94 18.24
N ILE A 193 2.84 9.88 17.80
CA ILE A 193 2.29 10.76 16.77
C ILE A 193 2.09 12.18 17.30
N GLU A 194 1.61 12.36 18.52
CA GLU A 194 1.43 13.67 19.15
C GLU A 194 2.74 14.46 19.20
N VAL A 195 3.86 13.78 19.49
CA VAL A 195 5.21 14.39 19.46
C VAL A 195 5.58 14.85 18.05
N GLU A 196 5.41 14.01 17.02
CA GLU A 196 5.75 14.37 15.64
C GLU A 196 4.86 15.50 15.10
N ILE A 197 3.57 15.51 15.44
CA ILE A 197 2.62 16.54 15.01
C ILE A 197 2.93 17.92 15.62
N SER A 198 3.66 17.95 16.73
CA SER A 198 4.10 19.20 17.37
C SER A 198 5.31 19.85 16.68
N MET A 199 5.95 19.15 15.73
CA MET A 199 7.07 19.68 14.95
C MET A 199 6.60 20.55 13.78
N GLU A 200 7.42 21.51 13.33
CA GLU A 200 7.00 22.58 12.40
C GLU A 200 6.77 22.12 10.95
N GLU A 201 7.40 21.03 10.49
CA GLU A 201 7.30 20.56 9.11
C GLU A 201 6.70 19.15 9.03
N ILE A 202 5.40 19.08 8.71
CA ILE A 202 4.68 17.83 8.48
C ILE A 202 4.32 17.74 7.00
N SER A 203 4.58 16.58 6.39
CA SER A 203 4.13 16.28 5.03
C SER A 203 2.60 16.38 4.92
N LEU A 204 2.10 17.08 3.90
CA LEU A 204 0.67 17.18 3.60
C LEU A 204 0.05 15.78 3.45
N LEU A 205 0.75 14.86 2.80
CA LEU A 205 0.32 13.50 2.57
C LEU A 205 0.20 12.70 3.89
N ASP A 206 1.15 12.87 4.80
CA ASP A 206 1.13 12.20 6.09
C ASP A 206 0.02 12.72 6.99
N LEU A 207 -0.23 14.03 6.97
CA LEU A 207 -1.34 14.64 7.69
C LEU A 207 -2.70 14.20 7.12
N TYR A 208 -2.80 14.14 5.79
CA TYR A 208 -3.98 13.60 5.11
C TYR A 208 -4.27 12.14 5.51
N LEU A 209 -3.24 11.28 5.52
CA LEU A 209 -3.36 9.89 5.95
C LEU A 209 -3.77 9.76 7.40
N LEU A 210 -3.20 10.57 8.30
CA LEU A 210 -3.59 10.56 9.70
C LEU A 210 -5.06 10.89 9.87
N ASN A 211 -5.52 11.97 9.22
CA ASN A 211 -6.92 12.37 9.26
C ASN A 211 -7.85 11.25 8.78
N ARG A 212 -7.47 10.55 7.70
CA ARG A 212 -8.24 9.40 7.19
C ARG A 212 -8.24 8.21 8.14
N ASN A 213 -7.09 7.89 8.72
CA ASN A 213 -6.97 6.83 9.71
C ASN A 213 -7.86 7.08 10.92
N VAL A 214 -7.84 8.31 11.48
CA VAL A 214 -8.68 8.69 12.63
C VAL A 214 -10.17 8.66 12.28
N LYS A 215 -10.54 9.15 11.08
CA LYS A 215 -11.94 9.10 10.60
C LYS A 215 -12.46 7.67 10.49
N ASN A 216 -11.62 6.74 10.04
CA ASN A 216 -11.94 5.31 9.87
C ASN A 216 -11.60 4.46 11.11
N MET A 217 -11.19 5.08 12.22
CA MET A 217 -10.89 4.36 13.45
C MET A 217 -12.17 3.71 14.02
N PRO A 218 -12.12 2.43 14.43
CA PRO A 218 -13.23 1.78 15.11
C PRO A 218 -13.65 2.53 16.38
N VAL A 219 -14.90 2.38 16.80
CA VAL A 219 -15.36 2.98 18.06
C VAL A 219 -14.63 2.30 19.22
N CYS A 220 -13.76 3.05 19.89
CA CYS A 220 -13.04 2.67 21.10
C CYS A 220 -12.83 3.91 21.98
N ASP A 221 -12.50 3.69 23.26
CA ASP A 221 -12.40 4.78 24.25
C ASP A 221 -11.33 5.80 23.84
N GLU A 222 -10.24 5.33 23.23
CA GLU A 222 -9.12 6.14 22.76
C GLU A 222 -9.52 7.09 21.62
N ARG A 223 -10.55 6.76 20.84
CA ARG A 223 -10.91 7.50 19.61
C ARG A 223 -11.14 8.99 19.86
N TYR A 224 -11.66 9.36 21.03
CA TYR A 224 -11.89 10.75 21.38
C TYR A 224 -10.60 11.57 21.42
N ASP A 225 -9.53 11.00 21.96
CA ASP A 225 -8.22 11.66 22.02
C ASP A 225 -7.64 11.79 20.61
N TRP A 226 -7.75 10.75 19.79
CA TRP A 226 -7.28 10.76 18.39
C TRP A 226 -7.94 11.82 17.52
N ILE A 227 -9.22 12.15 17.75
CA ILE A 227 -9.90 13.23 17.03
C ILE A 227 -9.21 14.58 17.26
N SER A 228 -8.60 14.80 18.42
CA SER A 228 -7.88 16.04 18.72
C SER A 228 -6.58 16.21 17.92
N LEU A 229 -6.02 15.13 17.38
CA LEU A 229 -4.83 15.16 16.53
C LEU A 229 -5.14 15.55 15.07
N GLN A 230 -6.41 15.54 14.66
CA GLN A 230 -6.78 15.92 13.31
C GLN A 230 -6.58 17.42 13.10
N LYS A 231 -5.99 17.80 11.97
CA LYS A 231 -5.82 19.20 11.54
C LYS A 231 -6.44 19.41 10.17
N GLU A 232 -6.84 20.64 9.87
CA GLU A 232 -7.21 20.99 8.49
C GLU A 232 -6.03 20.72 7.55
N CYS A 233 -6.33 20.07 6.43
CA CYS A 233 -5.34 19.60 5.47
C CYS A 233 -5.95 19.69 4.07
N GLU A 234 -5.22 20.32 3.15
CA GLU A 234 -5.58 20.31 1.74
C GLU A 234 -5.44 18.88 1.18
N MET A 235 -6.23 18.56 0.14
CA MET A 235 -6.12 17.27 -0.53
C MET A 235 -4.77 17.21 -1.27
N PRO A 236 -3.90 16.21 -1.03
CA PRO A 236 -2.69 16.03 -1.81
C PRO A 236 -3.00 15.73 -3.28
N SER A 237 -2.00 15.82 -4.15
CA SER A 237 -2.20 15.60 -5.58
C SER A 237 -2.72 14.18 -5.87
N LEU A 238 -3.44 14.01 -6.99
CA LEU A 238 -3.91 12.70 -7.43
C LEU A 238 -2.74 11.70 -7.53
N LEU A 239 -1.58 12.16 -8.01
CA LEU A 239 -0.37 11.36 -8.13
C LEU A 239 0.08 10.78 -6.77
N GLU A 240 0.09 11.61 -5.72
CA GLU A 240 0.55 11.23 -4.38
C GLU A 240 -0.40 10.27 -3.67
N VAL A 241 -1.72 10.44 -3.85
CA VAL A 241 -2.71 9.67 -3.07
C VAL A 241 -3.14 8.36 -3.72
N SER A 242 -3.00 8.21 -5.04
CA SER A 242 -3.63 7.11 -5.79
C SER A 242 -3.16 5.72 -5.32
N TRP A 243 -1.87 5.54 -5.09
CA TRP A 243 -1.34 4.27 -4.60
C TRP A 243 -1.84 3.95 -3.20
N MET A 244 -1.93 4.96 -2.33
CA MET A 244 -2.39 4.80 -0.96
C MET A 244 -3.85 4.41 -0.91
N HIS A 245 -4.71 4.96 -1.78
CA HIS A 245 -6.12 4.58 -1.81
C HIS A 245 -6.32 3.12 -2.22
N PHE A 246 -5.45 2.61 -3.09
CA PHE A 246 -5.49 1.22 -3.51
C PHE A 246 -5.01 0.25 -2.42
N ILE A 247 -3.90 0.59 -1.74
CA ILE A 247 -3.31 -0.24 -0.68
C ILE A 247 -4.09 -0.09 0.64
N TYR A 248 -4.42 1.13 1.04
CA TYR A 248 -5.21 1.48 2.22
C TYR A 248 -6.68 1.64 1.85
N ARG A 249 -7.40 0.51 1.92
CA ARG A 249 -8.83 0.42 1.59
C ARG A 249 -9.71 0.92 2.72
N TYR A 250 -9.73 2.23 2.90
CA TYR A 250 -10.67 2.87 3.83
C TYR A 250 -12.12 2.72 3.35
N ASP A 251 -13.05 2.72 4.30
CA ASP A 251 -14.49 2.52 4.03
C ASP A 251 -15.22 3.86 3.84
N ASP A 252 -14.47 4.96 3.67
CA ASP A 252 -15.01 6.31 3.49
C ASP A 252 -15.00 6.78 2.04
N ASN A 253 -16.09 7.42 1.64
CA ASN A 253 -16.21 8.02 0.31
C ASN A 253 -15.38 9.29 0.22
N ILE A 254 -14.49 9.36 -0.76
CA ILE A 254 -13.71 10.56 -1.08
C ILE A 254 -13.97 11.00 -2.51
N THR A 255 -14.33 12.26 -2.66
CA THR A 255 -14.37 12.92 -3.95
C THR A 255 -12.99 13.53 -4.22
N ILE A 256 -12.29 13.02 -5.24
CA ILE A 256 -11.06 13.65 -5.76
C ILE A 256 -11.40 14.33 -7.07
N ASN A 257 -10.89 15.55 -7.25
CA ASN A 257 -10.99 16.27 -8.51
C ASN A 257 -9.98 15.67 -9.51
N ILE A 258 -10.47 15.15 -10.63
CA ILE A 258 -9.62 14.55 -11.67
C ILE A 258 -9.37 15.60 -12.74
N ASN A 259 -8.13 16.06 -12.85
CA ASN A 259 -7.68 16.95 -13.90
C ASN A 259 -7.08 16.12 -15.06
N GLU A 260 -7.87 15.86 -16.11
CA GLU A 260 -7.38 15.08 -17.26
C GLU A 260 -6.17 15.72 -17.95
N THR A 261 -6.07 17.05 -17.95
CA THR A 261 -4.97 17.77 -18.58
C THR A 261 -3.65 17.48 -17.88
N GLU A 262 -3.63 17.54 -16.55
CA GLU A 262 -2.47 17.23 -15.72
C GLU A 262 -2.02 15.77 -15.90
N ILE A 263 -2.96 14.83 -15.98
CA ILE A 263 -2.62 13.42 -16.22
C ILE A 263 -2.01 13.23 -17.62
N ARG A 264 -2.52 13.95 -18.63
CA ARG A 264 -1.95 13.90 -19.99
C ARG A 264 -0.56 14.51 -20.06
N GLU A 265 -0.29 15.56 -19.28
CA GLU A 265 1.05 16.14 -19.13
C GLU A 265 2.02 15.11 -18.55
N ILE A 266 1.64 14.43 -17.45
CA ILE A 266 2.44 13.33 -16.87
C ILE A 266 2.71 12.25 -17.92
N ILE A 267 1.69 11.82 -18.68
CA ILE A 267 1.87 10.80 -19.74
C ILE A 267 2.86 11.26 -20.82
N ASN A 268 2.82 12.54 -21.22
CA ASN A 268 3.73 13.09 -22.23
C ASN A 268 5.16 13.22 -21.71
N ASP A 269 5.35 13.53 -20.43
CA ASP A 269 6.68 13.66 -19.80
C ASP A 269 7.38 12.31 -19.65
N ILE A 270 6.63 11.23 -19.40
CA ILE A 270 7.16 9.86 -19.31
C ILE A 270 7.86 9.42 -20.59
N TRP A 271 7.39 9.88 -21.75
CA TRP A 271 8.04 9.57 -23.03
C TRP A 271 9.45 10.16 -23.13
N ASN A 272 9.78 11.13 -22.27
CA ASN A 272 11.01 11.91 -22.33
C ASN A 272 11.98 11.64 -21.17
N SER A 273 11.59 11.08 -20.01
CA SER A 273 12.45 11.27 -18.82
C SER A 273 12.60 10.18 -17.74
N ASN A 274 11.66 9.27 -17.42
CA ASN A 274 11.97 8.24 -16.39
C ASN A 274 11.02 7.02 -16.37
N PRO A 275 11.53 5.77 -16.49
CA PRO A 275 10.76 4.54 -16.26
C PRO A 275 10.16 4.38 -14.86
N GLU A 276 10.67 5.10 -13.84
CA GLU A 276 10.15 5.02 -12.46
C GLU A 276 8.72 5.56 -12.32
N GLU A 277 8.25 6.41 -13.23
CA GLU A 277 6.89 6.96 -13.23
C GLU A 277 5.83 5.96 -13.72
N LEU A 278 6.24 4.76 -14.14
CA LEU A 278 5.32 3.68 -14.56
C LEU A 278 4.71 2.93 -13.37
N CYS A 279 5.36 2.98 -12.20
CA CYS A 279 5.03 2.12 -11.07
C CYS A 279 3.75 2.55 -10.32
N LEU A 280 3.43 1.84 -9.24
CA LEU A 280 2.26 2.16 -8.42
C LEU A 280 2.49 3.46 -7.64
N TYR A 281 3.65 3.57 -6.98
CA TYR A 281 3.98 4.71 -6.14
C TYR A 281 4.25 5.96 -6.96
N ASN A 282 3.46 7.02 -6.75
CA ASN A 282 3.55 8.28 -7.47
C ASN A 282 3.71 8.09 -8.99
N GLY A 283 2.97 7.13 -9.55
CA GLY A 283 3.12 6.72 -10.95
C GLY A 283 1.79 6.40 -11.63
N LEU A 284 1.87 6.14 -12.95
CA LEU A 284 0.72 5.95 -13.81
C LEU A 284 -0.15 4.75 -13.42
N ALA A 285 0.45 3.65 -12.94
CA ALA A 285 -0.33 2.50 -12.52
C ALA A 285 -1.24 2.84 -11.33
N GLY A 286 -0.75 3.66 -10.40
CA GLY A 286 -1.54 4.19 -9.28
C GLY A 286 -2.72 5.03 -9.78
N ILE A 287 -2.46 6.04 -10.61
CA ILE A 287 -3.51 6.89 -11.20
C ILE A 287 -4.53 6.03 -11.96
N GLY A 288 -4.06 5.08 -12.76
CA GLY A 288 -4.91 4.20 -13.54
C GLY A 288 -5.87 3.37 -12.66
N LEU A 289 -5.38 2.85 -11.53
CA LEU A 289 -6.20 2.11 -10.57
C LEU A 289 -7.23 3.01 -9.87
N GLU A 290 -6.85 4.23 -9.47
CA GLU A 290 -7.79 5.20 -8.88
C GLU A 290 -8.90 5.60 -9.88
N LEU A 291 -8.56 5.78 -11.16
CA LEU A 291 -9.53 6.03 -12.23
C LEU A 291 -10.47 4.82 -12.46
N LEU A 292 -9.95 3.59 -12.36
CA LEU A 292 -10.75 2.37 -12.52
C LEU A 292 -11.69 2.12 -11.33
N GLY A 293 -11.22 2.33 -10.10
CA GLY A 293 -12.01 2.14 -8.88
C GLY A 293 -13.27 3.00 -8.78
N ARG A 294 -13.36 4.05 -9.60
CA ARG A 294 -14.55 4.92 -9.72
C ARG A 294 -15.54 4.48 -10.81
N ASN A 295 -15.16 3.51 -11.64
CA ASN A 295 -15.97 2.99 -12.75
C ASN A 295 -16.45 1.54 -12.51
N LEU A 296 -16.07 0.92 -11.38
CA LEU A 296 -16.52 -0.39 -10.91
C LEU A 296 -17.63 -0.21 -9.86
#